data_AF-A0A261SEP7-F1
#
_entry.id   AF-A0A261SEP7-F1
#
_cell.length_a   1.000
_cell.length_b   1.000
_cell.length_c   1.000
_cell.angle_alpha   90.00
_cell.angle_beta   90.00
_cell.angle_gamma   90.00
#
_symmetry.space_group_name_H-M   'P 1'
#
loop_
_entity.id
_entity.type
_entity.pdbx_description
1 polymer ?
#
loop_
_entity_poly.entity_id
_entity_poly.type
_entity_poly.pdbx_seq_one_letter_code
_entity_poly.pdbx_strand_id
1 'polypeptide(L)'
;MTRHPAPRTRISLWWLAVPALVAAAVGAHLLYHSEDGPGLDDDKIRNILETELARAANVPARACLPLLGVPPLPASASTEVLAAQKPVVDALVKNKLITLSPKGEGRAPGLQPGYEIDGQLTQVALTAEGKRVYQASPHTSANTLDTALFCPPGLVVGEILHSTDPLKNPNGGNDNLIALVKFQWKLPQPAQGWAADPALAKSVLAWRTAPESEDGWHSAYITLERRGSTWGLGDRPYVVRW
;
A
#
# COMPACT_ATOMS: atom_id res chain seq x y z
N MET A 1 -22.52 63.80 -61.24
CA MET A 1 -21.77 63.36 -60.04
C MET A 1 -22.01 61.86 -59.85
N THR A 2 -21.07 61.04 -60.31
CA THR A 2 -21.10 59.58 -60.27
C THR A 2 -20.55 59.08 -58.93
N ARG A 3 -21.31 58.26 -58.19
CA ARG A 3 -20.86 57.60 -56.96
C ARG A 3 -20.21 56.25 -57.30
N HIS A 4 -18.97 56.04 -56.89
CA HIS A 4 -18.35 54.71 -56.86
C HIS A 4 -18.75 53.95 -55.58
N PRO A 5 -19.10 52.66 -55.64
CA PRO A 5 -19.21 51.83 -54.46
C PRO A 5 -17.84 51.28 -54.04
N ALA A 6 -17.55 51.34 -52.74
CA ALA A 6 -16.35 50.75 -52.13
C ALA A 6 -16.41 49.21 -52.12
N PRO A 7 -15.28 48.48 -52.24
CA PRO A 7 -15.28 47.04 -52.25
C PRO A 7 -15.51 46.46 -50.85
N ARG A 8 -16.51 45.58 -50.71
CA ARG A 8 -16.73 44.73 -49.53
C ARG A 8 -15.73 43.57 -49.55
N THR A 9 -14.70 43.63 -48.71
CA THR A 9 -13.81 42.51 -48.43
C THR A 9 -14.56 41.43 -47.64
N ARG A 10 -14.87 40.31 -48.29
CA ARG A 10 -15.29 39.07 -47.62
C ARG A 10 -14.07 38.40 -47.00
N ILE A 11 -13.92 38.52 -45.68
CA ILE A 11 -12.92 37.76 -44.92
C ILE A 11 -13.41 36.32 -44.85
N SER A 12 -12.65 35.40 -45.45
CA SER A 12 -12.93 33.97 -45.49
C SER A 12 -12.87 33.37 -44.07
N LEU A 13 -13.94 32.68 -43.66
CA LEU A 13 -14.05 32.00 -42.35
C LEU A 13 -12.98 30.91 -42.12
N TRP A 14 -12.28 30.48 -43.17
CA TRP A 14 -11.25 29.44 -43.11
C TRP A 14 -9.99 29.88 -42.33
N TRP A 15 -9.75 31.18 -42.19
CA TRP A 15 -8.58 31.70 -41.47
C TRP A 15 -8.68 31.60 -39.95
N LEU A 16 -9.86 31.28 -39.40
CA LEU A 16 -10.07 31.07 -37.96
C LEU A 16 -10.05 29.59 -37.54
N ALA A 17 -10.30 28.66 -38.47
CA ALA A 17 -10.41 27.24 -38.16
C ALA A 17 -9.03 26.57 -37.97
N VAL A 18 -8.04 26.95 -38.78
CA VAL A 18 -6.68 26.41 -38.71
C VAL A 18 -5.96 26.78 -37.40
N PRO A 19 -5.93 28.04 -36.93
CA PRO A 19 -5.28 28.37 -35.66
C PRO A 19 -5.96 27.73 -34.44
N ALA A 20 -7.28 27.52 -34.48
CA ALA A 20 -8.02 26.85 -33.40
C ALA A 20 -7.64 25.35 -33.28
N LEU A 21 -7.50 24.66 -34.42
CA LEU A 21 -7.04 23.26 -34.45
C LEU A 21 -5.59 23.10 -34.00
N VAL A 22 -4.72 24.04 -34.39
CA VAL A 22 -3.31 24.04 -33.94
C VAL A 22 -3.23 24.35 -32.44
N ALA A 23 -4.01 25.31 -31.93
CA ALA A 23 -4.05 25.62 -30.49
C ALA A 23 -4.60 24.46 -29.66
N ALA A 24 -5.60 23.73 -30.15
CA ALA A 24 -6.13 22.54 -29.47
C ALA A 24 -5.12 21.38 -29.49
N ALA A 25 -4.44 21.15 -30.63
CA ALA A 25 -3.41 20.12 -30.73
C ALA A 25 -2.18 20.46 -29.87
N VAL A 26 -1.75 21.72 -29.85
CA VAL A 26 -0.64 22.20 -29.01
C VAL A 26 -1.04 22.20 -27.53
N GLY A 27 -2.27 22.56 -27.18
CA GLY A 27 -2.78 22.49 -25.81
C GLY A 27 -2.86 21.06 -25.29
N ALA A 28 -3.35 20.12 -26.11
CA ALA A 28 -3.35 18.69 -25.79
C ALA A 28 -1.93 18.11 -25.71
N HIS A 29 -1.03 18.54 -26.61
CA HIS A 29 0.37 18.11 -26.62
C HIS A 29 1.14 18.66 -25.41
N LEU A 30 0.91 19.91 -25.00
CA LEU A 30 1.50 20.52 -23.80
C LEU A 30 0.94 19.90 -22.52
N LEU A 31 -0.34 19.53 -22.47
CA LEU A 31 -0.92 18.77 -21.35
C LEU A 31 -0.33 17.35 -21.24
N TYR A 32 0.06 16.74 -22.36
CA TYR A 32 0.66 15.40 -22.38
C TYR A 32 2.18 15.39 -22.18
N HIS A 33 2.87 16.48 -22.54
CA HIS A 33 4.34 16.59 -22.60
C HIS A 33 4.94 17.76 -21.84
N SER A 34 4.19 18.48 -21.00
CA SER A 34 4.83 19.27 -19.95
C SER A 34 5.69 18.34 -19.10
N GLU A 35 6.79 18.85 -18.53
CA GLU A 35 7.53 18.12 -17.48
C GLU A 35 6.59 17.72 -16.31
N ASP A 36 5.38 18.31 -16.25
CA ASP A 36 4.26 18.04 -15.34
C ASP A 36 3.12 17.16 -15.93
N GLY A 37 3.32 16.45 -17.05
CA GLY A 37 2.23 15.80 -17.80
C GLY A 37 1.26 14.99 -16.93
N PRO A 38 -0.04 14.87 -17.31
CA PRO A 38 -1.18 15.03 -16.41
C PRO A 38 -0.83 14.72 -14.95
N GLY A 39 -0.64 15.82 -14.20
CA GLY A 39 -0.07 15.87 -12.86
C GLY A 39 -0.53 14.80 -11.90
N LEU A 40 0.35 14.49 -10.95
CA LEU A 40 0.06 13.66 -9.78
C LEU A 40 -0.36 14.61 -8.64
N ASP A 41 -1.59 15.11 -8.71
CA ASP A 41 -2.19 15.92 -7.65
C ASP A 41 -2.70 15.06 -6.48
N ASP A 42 -3.03 15.71 -5.36
CA ASP A 42 -3.47 15.04 -4.13
C ASP A 42 -4.73 14.18 -4.32
N ASP A 43 -5.66 14.60 -5.18
CA ASP A 43 -6.89 13.84 -5.46
C ASP A 43 -6.58 12.56 -6.22
N LYS A 44 -5.70 12.64 -7.22
CA LYS A 44 -5.25 11.46 -7.97
C LYS A 44 -4.42 10.53 -7.11
N ILE A 45 -3.55 11.07 -6.25
CA ILE A 45 -2.81 10.29 -5.25
C ILE A 45 -3.79 9.56 -4.33
N ARG A 46 -4.74 10.28 -3.73
CA ARG A 46 -5.75 9.70 -2.83
C ARG A 46 -6.51 8.57 -3.52
N ASN A 47 -6.99 8.78 -4.74
CA ASN A 47 -7.71 7.76 -5.51
C ASN A 47 -6.86 6.50 -5.78
N ILE A 48 -5.57 6.67 -6.10
CA ILE A 48 -4.63 5.55 -6.25
C ILE A 48 -4.49 4.82 -4.92
N LEU A 49 -4.27 5.54 -3.82
CA LEU A 49 -4.08 4.95 -2.50
C LEU A 49 -5.32 4.21 -2.00
N GLU A 50 -6.52 4.78 -2.15
CA GLU A 50 -7.78 4.13 -1.77
C GLU A 50 -8.01 2.84 -2.57
N THR A 51 -7.75 2.89 -3.88
CA THR A 51 -7.88 1.72 -4.77
C THR A 51 -6.86 0.62 -4.41
N GLU A 52 -5.62 1.00 -4.18
CA GLU A 52 -4.54 0.05 -3.98
C GLU A 52 -4.53 -0.51 -2.54
N LEU A 53 -4.82 0.30 -1.53
CA LEU A 53 -4.89 -0.12 -0.11
C LEU A 53 -6.16 -0.91 0.22
N ALA A 54 -7.12 -1.01 -0.71
CA ALA A 54 -8.18 -2.01 -0.65
C ALA A 54 -7.64 -3.46 -0.69
N ARG A 55 -6.41 -3.67 -1.20
CA ARG A 55 -5.76 -4.98 -1.24
C ARG A 55 -4.81 -5.13 -0.07
N ALA A 56 -4.95 -6.21 0.69
CA ALA A 56 -4.10 -6.48 1.84
C ALA A 56 -2.61 -6.47 1.50
N ALA A 57 -2.19 -6.93 0.31
CA ALA A 57 -0.79 -6.99 -0.15
C ALA A 57 -0.12 -5.61 -0.27
N ASN A 58 -0.91 -4.54 -0.40
CA ASN A 58 -0.41 -3.19 -0.59
C ASN A 58 -0.41 -2.38 0.72
N VAL A 59 -0.85 -2.96 1.83
CA VAL A 59 -0.96 -2.28 3.12
C VAL A 59 0.42 -2.14 3.76
N PRO A 60 0.76 -1.01 4.40
CA PRO A 60 2.05 -0.84 5.07
C PRO A 60 2.19 -1.85 6.21
N ALA A 61 3.35 -2.49 6.36
CA ALA A 61 3.60 -3.57 7.33
C ALA A 61 3.17 -3.23 8.77
N ARG A 62 3.32 -1.96 9.18
CA ARG A 62 2.91 -1.45 10.50
C ARG A 62 1.40 -1.36 10.73
N ALA A 63 0.59 -1.51 9.69
CA ALA A 63 -0.85 -1.66 9.79
C ALA A 63 -1.28 -3.14 9.91
N CYS A 64 -0.34 -4.07 9.76
CA CYS A 64 -0.58 -5.50 9.85
C CYS A 64 -0.45 -6.00 11.28
N LEU A 65 -1.20 -7.06 11.58
CA LEU A 65 -1.11 -7.83 12.81
C LEU A 65 0.06 -8.83 12.69
N PRO A 66 1.08 -8.75 13.56
CA PRO A 66 2.10 -9.77 13.64
C PRO A 66 1.66 -10.95 14.52
N LEU A 67 2.06 -12.15 14.12
CA LEU A 67 2.15 -13.32 14.98
C LEU A 67 3.65 -13.64 15.15
N LEU A 68 4.19 -13.29 16.31
CA LEU A 68 5.64 -13.26 16.58
C LEU A 68 6.17 -14.67 16.90
N GLY A 69 7.43 -14.93 16.57
CA GLY A 69 8.06 -16.24 16.75
C GLY A 69 7.42 -17.34 15.90
N VAL A 70 6.76 -16.95 14.81
CA VAL A 70 6.10 -17.87 13.87
C VAL A 70 6.66 -17.62 12.47
N PRO A 71 7.30 -18.63 11.85
CA PRO A 71 7.79 -18.52 10.49
C PRO A 71 6.67 -18.24 9.49
N PRO A 72 7.02 -17.82 8.25
CA PRO A 72 6.02 -17.68 7.20
C PRO A 72 5.16 -18.93 7.01
N LEU A 73 3.85 -18.72 6.93
CA LEU A 73 2.86 -19.80 6.94
C LEU A 73 2.68 -20.43 5.56
N PRO A 74 2.33 -21.74 5.49
CA PRO A 74 2.14 -22.66 6.61
C PRO A 74 3.46 -23.08 7.26
N ALA A 75 3.49 -23.13 8.59
CA ALA A 75 4.69 -23.43 9.36
C ALA A 75 4.38 -24.22 10.63
N SER A 76 5.43 -24.77 11.23
CA SER A 76 5.37 -25.34 12.56
C SER A 76 5.93 -24.34 13.55
N ALA A 77 5.16 -24.05 14.59
CA ALA A 77 5.51 -23.10 15.62
C ALA A 77 5.56 -23.79 16.99
N SER A 78 6.36 -23.25 17.89
CA SER A 78 6.35 -23.69 19.29
C SER A 78 4.97 -23.45 19.90
N THR A 79 4.39 -24.49 20.51
CA THR A 79 3.09 -24.41 21.20
C THR A 79 3.15 -23.43 22.37
N GLU A 80 4.30 -23.33 23.03
CA GLU A 80 4.54 -22.35 24.10
C GLU A 80 4.51 -20.91 23.57
N VAL A 81 5.16 -20.66 22.42
CA VAL A 81 5.16 -19.34 21.76
C VAL A 81 3.75 -18.92 21.34
N LEU A 82 2.96 -19.87 20.81
CA LEU A 82 1.56 -19.62 20.49
C LEU A 82 0.71 -19.35 21.74
N ALA A 83 0.96 -20.08 22.83
CA ALA A 83 0.26 -19.89 24.11
C ALA A 83 0.56 -18.52 24.74
N ALA A 84 1.79 -18.02 24.64
CA ALA A 84 2.16 -16.68 25.10
C ALA A 84 1.38 -15.56 24.38
N GLN A 85 0.89 -15.83 23.16
CA GLN A 85 0.09 -14.92 22.34
C GLN A 85 -1.37 -15.40 22.20
N LYS A 86 -1.86 -16.20 23.16
CA LYS A 86 -3.16 -16.89 23.07
C LYS A 86 -4.34 -16.01 22.63
N PRO A 87 -4.54 -14.77 23.14
CA PRO A 87 -5.66 -13.92 22.68
C PRO A 87 -5.62 -13.63 21.18
N VAL A 88 -4.43 -13.41 20.61
CA VAL A 88 -4.26 -13.18 19.18
C VAL A 88 -4.52 -14.46 18.39
N VAL A 89 -3.92 -15.57 18.83
CA VAL A 89 -4.07 -16.87 18.18
C VAL A 89 -5.53 -17.31 18.15
N ASP A 90 -6.23 -17.24 19.29
CA ASP A 90 -7.64 -17.59 19.41
C ASP A 90 -8.50 -16.72 18.49
N ALA A 91 -8.21 -15.42 18.41
CA ALA A 91 -8.93 -14.51 17.53
C ALA A 91 -8.66 -14.77 16.04
N LEU A 92 -7.42 -15.12 15.66
CA LEU A 92 -7.09 -15.55 14.29
C LEU A 92 -7.85 -16.84 13.90
N VAL A 93 -7.95 -17.81 14.80
CA VAL A 93 -8.72 -19.05 14.60
C VAL A 93 -10.23 -18.75 14.52
N LYS A 94 -10.76 -17.96 15.46
CA LYS A 94 -12.16 -17.53 15.51
C LYS A 94 -12.59 -16.84 14.22
N ASN A 95 -11.73 -15.95 13.69
CA ASN A 95 -11.96 -15.26 12.43
C ASN A 95 -11.59 -16.09 11.19
N LYS A 96 -11.33 -17.39 11.37
CA LYS A 96 -11.03 -18.35 10.32
C LYS A 96 -9.84 -17.93 9.46
N LEU A 97 -8.83 -17.27 10.01
CA LEU A 97 -7.62 -16.89 9.25
C LEU A 97 -6.56 -18.00 9.28
N ILE A 98 -6.51 -18.75 10.38
CA ILE A 98 -5.60 -19.88 10.54
C ILE A 98 -6.31 -21.10 11.11
N THR A 99 -5.68 -22.26 10.94
CA THR A 99 -6.01 -23.50 11.66
C THR A 99 -4.78 -23.99 12.41
N LEU A 100 -5.00 -24.65 13.54
CA LEU A 100 -3.98 -25.25 14.38
C LEU A 100 -4.16 -26.77 14.42
N SER A 101 -3.07 -27.51 14.34
CA SER A 101 -3.08 -28.96 14.55
C SER A 101 -1.79 -29.41 15.26
N PRO A 102 -1.84 -30.36 16.20
CA PRO A 102 -0.63 -30.88 16.85
C PRO A 102 0.33 -31.48 15.81
N LYS A 103 1.63 -31.24 15.96
CA LYS A 103 2.67 -31.83 15.09
C LYS A 103 3.63 -32.78 15.83
N GLY A 104 3.71 -32.69 17.17
CA GLY A 104 4.64 -33.46 18.00
C GLY A 104 5.85 -32.62 18.41
N GLU A 105 6.92 -33.24 18.88
CA GLU A 105 8.10 -32.51 19.40
C GLU A 105 9.07 -32.07 18.30
N GLY A 106 9.79 -30.98 18.56
CA GLY A 106 10.87 -30.51 17.72
C GLY A 106 11.35 -29.13 18.12
N ARG A 107 12.12 -28.52 17.22
CA ARG A 107 12.70 -27.19 17.40
C ARG A 107 11.99 -26.18 16.52
N ALA A 108 11.68 -25.01 17.07
CA ALA A 108 11.06 -23.90 16.33
C ALA A 108 11.55 -22.54 16.87
N PRO A 109 11.42 -21.45 16.09
CA PRO A 109 11.78 -20.12 16.56
C PRO A 109 11.06 -19.72 17.85
N GLY A 110 11.77 -19.01 18.72
CA GLY A 110 11.26 -18.41 19.94
C GLY A 110 10.76 -16.97 19.73
N LEU A 111 10.58 -16.24 20.83
CA LEU A 111 10.24 -14.80 20.82
C LEU A 111 11.47 -13.88 20.78
N GLN A 112 12.67 -14.43 20.59
CA GLN A 112 13.91 -13.68 20.47
C GLN A 112 14.56 -13.97 19.10
N PRO A 113 15.09 -12.95 18.40
CA PRO A 113 15.75 -13.16 17.10
C PRO A 113 16.91 -14.16 17.21
N GLY A 114 16.98 -15.09 16.26
CA GLY A 114 18.02 -16.12 16.20
C GLY A 114 17.96 -17.18 17.30
N TYR A 115 16.95 -17.16 18.18
CA TYR A 115 16.77 -18.14 19.23
C TYR A 115 15.71 -19.18 18.85
N GLU A 116 16.03 -20.44 19.04
CA GLU A 116 15.10 -21.56 18.85
C GLU A 116 14.79 -22.23 20.18
N ILE A 117 13.58 -22.78 20.30
CA ILE A 117 13.07 -23.46 21.48
C ILE A 117 12.74 -24.90 21.10
N ASP A 118 13.21 -25.84 21.93
CA ASP A 118 12.83 -27.25 21.85
C ASP A 118 11.51 -27.46 22.61
N GLY A 119 10.57 -28.21 22.04
CA GLY A 119 9.32 -28.54 22.71
C GLY A 119 8.22 -29.04 21.80
N GLN A 120 6.98 -28.97 22.28
CA GLN A 120 5.81 -29.37 21.51
C GLN A 120 5.52 -28.36 20.39
N LEU A 121 5.39 -28.85 19.17
CA LEU A 121 5.09 -28.06 17.99
C LEU A 121 3.62 -28.18 17.59
N THR A 122 3.09 -27.05 17.14
CA THR A 122 1.78 -26.92 16.53
C THR A 122 1.96 -26.52 15.06
N GLN A 123 1.36 -27.27 14.15
CA GLN A 123 1.25 -26.88 12.75
C GLN A 123 0.20 -25.77 12.62
N VAL A 124 0.63 -24.62 12.10
CA VAL A 124 -0.19 -23.46 11.79
C VAL A 124 -0.35 -23.39 10.27
N ALA A 125 -1.58 -23.39 9.79
CA ALA A 125 -1.87 -23.31 8.35
C ALA A 125 -2.86 -22.17 8.06
N LEU A 126 -2.69 -21.56 6.88
CA LEU A 126 -3.62 -20.53 6.38
C LEU A 126 -4.88 -21.19 5.84
N THR A 127 -6.03 -20.64 6.20
CA THR A 127 -7.30 -20.91 5.52
C THR A 127 -7.39 -20.17 4.18
N ALA A 128 -8.48 -20.36 3.44
CA ALA A 128 -8.75 -19.55 2.25
C ALA A 128 -8.88 -18.05 2.59
N GLU A 129 -9.51 -17.72 3.71
CA GLU A 129 -9.66 -16.36 4.23
C GLU A 129 -8.30 -15.78 4.62
N GLY A 130 -7.49 -16.54 5.37
CA GLY A 130 -6.16 -16.16 5.81
C GLY A 130 -5.25 -15.81 4.64
N LYS A 131 -5.25 -16.63 3.58
CA LYS A 131 -4.43 -16.38 2.37
C LYS A 131 -4.71 -15.02 1.71
N ARG A 132 -5.93 -14.49 1.82
CA ARG A 132 -6.29 -13.20 1.20
C ARG A 132 -5.68 -12.00 1.92
N VAL A 133 -5.32 -12.17 3.19
CA VAL A 133 -4.86 -11.08 4.07
C VAL A 133 -3.46 -11.32 4.62
N TYR A 134 -2.94 -12.53 4.46
CA TYR A 134 -1.59 -12.90 4.84
C TYR A 134 -0.56 -12.26 3.92
N GLN A 135 0.45 -11.65 4.53
CA GLN A 135 1.68 -11.28 3.85
C GLN A 135 2.83 -12.09 4.43
N ALA A 136 3.63 -12.69 3.56
CA ALA A 136 4.92 -13.23 3.98
C ALA A 136 5.78 -12.05 4.47
N SER A 137 6.29 -12.14 5.69
CA SER A 137 7.21 -11.11 6.19
C SER A 137 8.45 -11.09 5.29
N PRO A 138 8.85 -9.94 4.74
CA PRO A 138 10.16 -9.83 4.12
C PRO A 138 11.18 -10.10 5.23
N HIS A 139 11.94 -11.19 5.12
CA HIS A 139 13.01 -11.50 6.07
C HIS A 139 14.00 -10.35 6.09
N THR A 140 13.89 -9.46 7.07
CA THR A 140 14.74 -8.27 7.19
C THR A 140 15.92 -8.60 8.10
N SER A 141 16.90 -9.34 7.59
CA SER A 141 18.18 -9.68 8.26
C SER A 141 18.08 -10.71 9.40
N ALA A 142 19.22 -11.36 9.70
CA ALA A 142 19.36 -12.39 10.76
C ALA A 142 19.01 -11.91 12.18
N ASN A 143 18.82 -10.59 12.38
CA ASN A 143 18.45 -9.99 13.65
C ASN A 143 16.95 -9.72 13.78
N THR A 144 16.12 -10.19 12.83
CA THR A 144 14.66 -10.03 12.92
C THR A 144 13.98 -11.28 13.42
N LEU A 145 12.93 -11.06 14.20
CA LEU A 145 12.09 -12.10 14.74
C LEU A 145 11.20 -12.65 13.64
N ASP A 146 11.16 -13.98 13.49
CA ASP A 146 10.22 -14.64 12.59
C ASP A 146 8.80 -14.21 12.89
N THR A 147 8.12 -13.69 11.88
CA THR A 147 6.81 -13.09 12.06
C THR A 147 5.92 -13.42 10.87
N ALA A 148 4.73 -13.95 11.16
CA ALA A 148 3.65 -14.04 10.20
C ALA A 148 2.81 -12.75 10.25
N LEU A 149 2.55 -12.11 9.11
CA LEU A 149 1.81 -10.85 9.05
C LEU A 149 0.41 -11.04 8.45
N PHE A 150 -0.61 -10.49 9.09
CA PHE A 150 -1.98 -10.41 8.57
C PHE A 150 -2.36 -8.95 8.41
N CYS A 151 -2.62 -8.51 7.19
CA CYS A 151 -2.84 -7.11 6.85
C CYS A 151 -4.31 -6.83 6.57
N PRO A 152 -4.96 -5.88 7.26
CA PRO A 152 -6.35 -5.56 7.03
C PRO A 152 -6.49 -4.82 5.70
N PRO A 153 -7.32 -5.29 4.75
CA PRO A 153 -7.63 -4.52 3.55
C PRO A 153 -8.46 -3.29 3.90
N GLY A 154 -8.41 -2.27 3.04
CA GLY A 154 -9.31 -1.12 3.12
C GLY A 154 -8.95 -0.14 4.23
N LEU A 155 -7.68 0.22 4.34
CA LEU A 155 -7.28 1.34 5.21
C LEU A 155 -8.00 2.62 4.77
N VAL A 156 -8.40 3.43 5.75
CA VAL A 156 -8.94 4.77 5.50
C VAL A 156 -7.77 5.67 5.14
N VAL A 157 -7.81 6.32 3.97
CA VAL A 157 -6.79 7.27 3.52
C VAL A 157 -7.16 8.67 3.97
N GLY A 158 -6.24 9.32 4.70
CA GLY A 158 -6.39 10.66 5.26
C GLY A 158 -5.75 11.72 4.36
N GLU A 159 -5.09 12.70 4.96
CA GLU A 159 -4.38 13.76 4.25
C GLU A 159 -3.14 13.26 3.48
N ILE A 160 -2.87 13.86 2.31
CA ILE A 160 -1.58 13.74 1.64
C ILE A 160 -0.66 14.81 2.25
N LEU A 161 0.29 14.37 3.07
CA LEU A 161 1.14 15.27 3.86
C LEU A 161 2.31 15.82 3.05
N HIS A 162 2.76 15.09 2.04
CA HIS A 162 3.86 15.47 1.16
C HIS A 162 3.83 14.62 -0.10
N SER A 163 4.15 15.21 -1.26
CA SER A 163 4.48 14.49 -2.48
C SER A 163 5.70 15.16 -3.13
N THR A 164 6.63 14.37 -3.63
CA THR A 164 7.71 14.89 -4.48
C THR A 164 7.22 15.09 -5.91
N ASP A 165 7.89 15.95 -6.65
CA ASP A 165 7.71 16.01 -8.10
C ASP A 165 8.07 14.65 -8.74
N PRO A 166 7.45 14.28 -9.87
CA PRO A 166 7.81 13.08 -10.62
C PRO A 166 9.28 13.10 -11.06
N LEU A 167 10.04 12.08 -10.68
CA LEU A 167 11.45 11.90 -11.04
C LEU A 167 11.65 10.64 -11.86
N LYS A 168 12.66 10.59 -12.72
CA LYS A 168 13.02 9.35 -13.44
C LYS A 168 13.38 8.25 -12.44
N ASN A 169 12.86 7.03 -12.62
CA ASN A 169 13.20 5.89 -11.78
C ASN A 169 14.70 5.53 -11.91
N PRO A 170 15.54 5.75 -10.87
CA PRO A 170 16.98 5.55 -10.98
C PRO A 170 17.38 4.08 -11.11
N ASN A 171 16.48 3.16 -10.72
CA ASN A 171 16.73 1.73 -10.65
C ASN A 171 15.98 0.92 -11.73
N GLY A 172 15.28 1.59 -12.64
CA GLY A 172 14.30 0.95 -13.54
C GLY A 172 14.84 0.52 -14.90
N GLY A 173 15.98 1.06 -15.36
CA GLY A 173 16.44 0.90 -16.75
C GLY A 173 15.39 1.31 -17.81
N ASN A 174 14.33 1.98 -17.37
CA ASN A 174 13.12 2.30 -18.11
C ASN A 174 12.80 3.79 -17.96
N ASP A 175 11.83 4.27 -18.74
CA ASP A 175 11.40 5.67 -18.72
C ASP A 175 10.25 5.91 -17.73
N ASN A 176 10.09 5.05 -16.74
CA ASN A 176 9.06 5.25 -15.72
C ASN A 176 9.43 6.44 -14.82
N LEU A 177 8.41 7.19 -14.42
CA LEU A 177 8.54 8.22 -13.40
C LEU A 177 8.14 7.66 -12.03
N ILE A 178 8.74 8.17 -10.98
CA ILE A 178 8.41 7.84 -9.59
C ILE A 178 8.10 9.12 -8.82
N ALA A 179 7.17 9.02 -7.86
CA ALA A 179 6.92 10.07 -6.88
C ALA A 179 6.86 9.44 -5.49
N LEU A 180 7.48 10.09 -4.51
CA LEU A 180 7.42 9.69 -3.11
C LEU A 180 6.29 10.46 -2.42
N VAL A 181 5.33 9.73 -1.89
CA VAL A 181 4.15 10.27 -1.22
C VAL A 181 4.19 9.94 0.26
N LYS A 182 3.98 10.93 1.12
CA LYS A 182 3.66 10.76 2.53
C LYS A 182 2.16 10.99 2.73
N PHE A 183 1.47 10.01 3.29
CA PHE A 183 0.02 10.08 3.48
C PHE A 183 -0.39 9.58 4.86
N GLN A 184 -1.52 10.07 5.34
CA GLN A 184 -2.17 9.56 6.54
C GLN A 184 -3.03 8.33 6.23
N TRP A 185 -3.08 7.39 7.16
CA TRP A 185 -4.03 6.29 7.14
C TRP A 185 -4.50 5.92 8.54
N LYS A 186 -5.65 5.25 8.60
CA LYS A 186 -6.24 4.70 9.82
C LYS A 186 -6.86 3.34 9.54
N LEU A 187 -6.97 2.51 10.57
CA LEU A 187 -7.76 1.28 10.49
C LEU A 187 -9.24 1.63 10.29
N PRO A 188 -9.99 0.90 9.45
CA PRO A 188 -11.41 1.15 9.27
C PRO A 188 -12.20 1.02 10.59
N GLN A 189 -13.14 1.95 10.86
CA GLN A 189 -14.01 1.93 12.05
C GLN A 189 -15.40 1.32 11.76
N PRO A 190 -16.00 0.59 12.72
CA PRO A 190 -15.37 -0.52 13.43
C PRO A 190 -15.15 -1.63 12.39
N ALA A 191 -13.88 -1.93 12.11
CA ALA A 191 -13.40 -2.77 11.02
C ALA A 191 -14.39 -3.84 10.52
N GLN A 192 -14.78 -3.76 9.26
CA GLN A 192 -15.52 -4.87 8.67
C GLN A 192 -14.60 -6.11 8.62
N GLY A 193 -15.10 -7.23 9.11
CA GLY A 193 -14.36 -8.49 9.13
C GLY A 193 -13.43 -8.66 10.34
N TRP A 194 -12.35 -9.41 10.16
CA TRP A 194 -11.55 -9.94 11.26
C TRP A 194 -10.80 -8.88 12.08
N ALA A 195 -10.44 -7.76 11.46
CA ALA A 195 -9.66 -6.71 12.10
C ALA A 195 -10.44 -5.90 13.16
N ALA A 196 -11.76 -6.07 13.26
CA ALA A 196 -12.56 -5.50 14.35
C ALA A 196 -12.56 -6.34 15.62
N ASP A 197 -12.00 -7.56 15.58
CA ASP A 197 -11.88 -8.33 16.80
C ASP A 197 -11.01 -7.56 17.82
N PRO A 198 -11.52 -7.24 19.02
CA PRO A 198 -10.82 -6.37 19.97
C PRO A 198 -9.43 -6.88 20.35
N ALA A 199 -9.23 -8.21 20.37
CA ALA A 199 -7.93 -8.80 20.66
C ALA A 199 -6.92 -8.50 19.54
N LEU A 200 -7.38 -8.54 18.29
CA LEU A 200 -6.55 -8.24 17.12
C LEU A 200 -6.29 -6.74 16.98
N ALA A 201 -7.32 -5.91 17.18
CA ALA A 201 -7.17 -4.46 17.17
C ALA A 201 -6.13 -4.01 18.19
N LYS A 202 -6.22 -4.48 19.44
CA LYS A 202 -5.24 -4.13 20.50
C LYS A 202 -3.81 -4.56 20.14
N SER A 203 -3.63 -5.75 19.56
CA SER A 203 -2.30 -6.25 19.20
C SER A 203 -1.68 -5.55 17.99
N VAL A 204 -2.48 -5.18 16.99
CA VAL A 204 -2.02 -4.31 15.89
C VAL A 204 -1.50 -2.99 16.44
N LEU A 205 -2.17 -2.42 17.46
CA LEU A 205 -1.76 -1.17 18.08
C LEU A 205 -0.50 -1.32 18.94
N ALA A 206 -0.39 -2.39 19.73
CA ALA A 206 0.75 -2.63 20.62
C ALA A 206 2.09 -2.85 19.88
N TRP A 207 2.05 -3.32 18.64
CA TRP A 207 3.24 -3.47 17.78
C TRP A 207 3.78 -2.14 17.24
N ARG A 208 3.02 -1.04 17.32
CA ARG A 208 3.42 0.25 16.77
C ARG A 208 4.43 0.91 17.70
N THR A 209 5.68 1.02 17.26
CA THR A 209 6.77 1.69 17.99
C THR A 209 6.71 3.23 17.90
N ALA A 210 5.81 3.79 17.09
CA ALA A 210 5.54 5.22 17.05
C ALA A 210 4.30 5.52 17.90
N PRO A 211 4.28 6.61 18.70
CA PRO A 211 3.11 7.00 19.46
C PRO A 211 1.91 7.11 18.52
N GLU A 212 0.79 6.47 18.91
CA GLU A 212 -0.50 6.80 18.32
C GLU A 212 -0.71 8.30 18.47
N SER A 213 -1.12 8.97 17.40
CA SER A 213 -1.85 10.21 17.61
C SER A 213 -3.16 9.83 18.30
N GLU A 214 -3.61 10.63 19.27
CA GLU A 214 -4.79 10.32 20.09
C GLU A 214 -6.07 10.12 19.23
N ASP A 215 -6.05 10.56 17.98
CA ASP A 215 -7.12 10.43 16.99
C ASP A 215 -7.00 9.16 16.11
N GLY A 216 -5.95 8.35 16.25
CA GLY A 216 -5.73 7.07 15.56
C GLY A 216 -5.19 7.17 14.13
N TRP A 217 -4.74 8.34 13.69
CA TRP A 217 -4.11 8.54 12.38
C TRP A 217 -2.60 8.20 12.40
N HIS A 218 -2.10 7.64 11.30
CA HIS A 218 -0.68 7.31 11.15
C HIS A 218 -0.17 7.74 9.78
N SER A 219 1.12 8.11 9.64
CA SER A 219 1.66 8.62 8.37
C SER A 219 2.74 7.72 7.75
N ALA A 220 2.53 7.22 6.54
CA ALA A 220 3.46 6.32 5.83
C ALA A 220 4.03 7.00 4.59
N TYR A 221 5.23 6.60 4.20
CA TYR A 221 5.78 6.89 2.89
C TYR A 221 5.47 5.76 1.92
N ILE A 222 5.14 6.09 0.67
CA ILE A 222 4.88 5.13 -0.41
C ILE A 222 5.35 5.72 -1.75
N THR A 223 5.91 4.88 -2.60
CA THR A 223 6.35 5.25 -3.95
C THR A 223 5.27 4.89 -4.96
N LEU A 224 4.81 5.91 -5.69
CA LEU A 224 3.99 5.75 -6.87
C LEU A 224 4.89 5.70 -8.11
N GLU A 225 4.56 4.84 -9.07
CA GLU A 225 5.29 4.68 -10.33
C GLU A 225 4.34 4.92 -11.50
N ARG A 226 4.78 5.73 -12.47
CA ARG A 226 4.12 5.94 -13.75
C ARG A 226 4.69 5.01 -14.80
N ARG A 227 3.87 4.10 -15.29
CA ARG A 227 4.20 3.20 -16.41
C ARG A 227 3.44 3.68 -17.64
N GLY A 228 4.16 4.25 -18.61
CA GLY A 228 3.55 4.94 -19.74
C GLY A 228 2.72 6.16 -19.28
N SER A 229 1.40 6.09 -19.42
CA SER A 229 0.47 7.16 -18.98
C SER A 229 -0.22 6.87 -17.64
N THR A 230 -0.02 5.70 -17.04
CA THR A 230 -0.80 5.25 -15.88
C THR A 230 0.07 5.29 -14.62
N TRP A 231 -0.45 5.96 -13.58
CA TRP A 231 0.13 5.94 -12.24
C TRP A 231 -0.45 4.80 -11.40
N GLY A 232 0.39 4.18 -10.58
CA GLY A 232 0.00 3.16 -9.62
C GLY A 232 1.11 2.90 -8.61
N LEU A 233 1.03 1.80 -7.86
CA LEU A 233 2.15 1.38 -7.00
C LEU A 233 3.30 0.82 -7.85
N GLY A 234 4.54 1.15 -7.47
CA GLY A 234 5.71 0.45 -7.98
C GLY A 234 5.86 -0.95 -7.35
N ASP A 235 6.77 -1.78 -7.87
CA ASP A 235 6.93 -3.18 -7.42
C ASP A 235 7.34 -3.34 -5.94
N ARG A 236 7.98 -2.32 -5.37
CA ARG A 236 8.34 -2.25 -3.94
C ARG A 236 7.95 -0.88 -3.39
N PRO A 237 6.65 -0.63 -3.17
CA PRO A 237 6.15 0.71 -2.96
C PRO A 237 6.55 1.29 -1.59
N TYR A 238 6.99 0.45 -0.65
CA TYR A 238 7.47 0.90 0.67
C TYR A 238 9.00 0.94 0.81
N VAL A 239 9.73 0.64 -0.26
CA VAL A 239 11.20 0.79 -0.27
C VAL A 239 11.51 2.12 -0.92
N VAL A 240 11.99 3.08 -0.12
CA VAL A 240 12.46 4.35 -0.65
C VAL A 240 13.70 4.10 -1.50
N ARG A 241 13.64 4.45 -2.78
CA ARG A 241 14.73 4.30 -3.74
C ARG A 241 15.21 5.70 -4.15
N TRP A 242 16.48 5.99 -3.91
CA TRP A 242 17.17 7.19 -4.40
C TRP A 242 18.32 6.74 -5.29
#